data_AF-H8I8I9-F1
#
_entry.id   AF-H8I8I9-F1
#
_cell.length_a   1.000
_cell.length_b   1.000
_cell.length_c   1.000
_cell.angle_alpha   90.00
_cell.angle_beta   90.00
_cell.angle_gamma   90.00
#
_symmetry.space_group_name_H-M   'P 1'
#
loop_
_entity.id
_entity.type
_entity.pdbx_description
1 polymer ?
#
loop_
_entity_poly.entity_id
_entity_poly.type
_entity_poly.pdbx_seq_one_letter_code
_entity_poly.pdbx_strand_id
1 'polypeptide(L)'
;MYAPEWMLEKAKVVAGEIVNAEDRGAIIQAYREKMDLTQEQLSRIMRLRRETISRIEHGKVTPTLAFIHTFSGIATLMEAVKSYRSMNRAVEYLYFIRIGAELGVPQENVVSIVDTALMNYEKKRRKAIRFLER
;
A
#
# COMPACT_ATOMS: atom_id res chain seq x y z
N MET A 1 -19.35 -7.85 -4.51
CA MET A 1 -18.05 -7.75 -3.81
C MET A 1 -17.03 -8.49 -4.64
N TYR A 2 -16.06 -7.78 -5.20
CA TYR A 2 -14.99 -8.30 -6.06
C TYR A 2 -13.73 -8.60 -5.26
N ALA A 3 -13.53 -7.93 -4.12
CA ALA A 3 -12.41 -8.19 -3.22
C ALA A 3 -12.58 -9.55 -2.52
N PRO A 4 -11.59 -10.45 -2.63
CA PRO A 4 -11.53 -11.64 -1.78
C PRO A 4 -11.51 -11.26 -0.30
N GLU A 5 -12.12 -12.10 0.54
CA GLU A 5 -12.25 -11.87 1.98
C GLU A 5 -10.91 -11.55 2.67
N TRP A 6 -9.85 -12.25 2.30
CA TRP A 6 -8.51 -12.03 2.87
C TRP A 6 -8.00 -10.60 2.65
N MET A 7 -8.38 -9.94 1.54
CA MET A 7 -7.98 -8.55 1.29
C MET A 7 -8.72 -7.59 2.23
N LEU A 8 -10.02 -7.80 2.41
CA LEU A 8 -10.82 -7.01 3.33
C LEU A 8 -10.33 -7.17 4.77
N GLU A 9 -10.04 -8.42 5.16
CA GLU A 9 -9.48 -8.71 6.47
C GLU A 9 -8.09 -8.07 6.63
N LYS A 10 -7.26 -8.13 5.60
CA LYS A 10 -5.95 -7.46 5.63
C LYS A 10 -6.08 -5.95 5.83
N ALA A 11 -7.01 -5.29 5.14
CA ALA A 11 -7.25 -3.86 5.31
C ALA A 11 -7.71 -3.52 6.73
N LYS A 12 -8.58 -4.34 7.33
CA LYS A 12 -9.01 -4.19 8.73
C LYS A 12 -7.84 -4.36 9.69
N VAL A 13 -6.97 -5.34 9.47
CA VAL A 13 -5.77 -5.56 10.28
C VAL A 13 -4.84 -4.34 10.21
N VAL A 14 -4.54 -3.84 9.01
CA VAL A 14 -3.69 -2.64 8.86
C VAL A 14 -4.31 -1.44 9.59
N ALA A 15 -5.62 -1.20 9.41
CA ALA A 15 -6.31 -0.11 10.09
C ALA A 15 -6.30 -0.29 11.61
N GLY A 16 -6.56 -1.50 12.10
CA GLY A 16 -6.58 -1.84 13.52
C GLY A 16 -5.22 -1.68 14.18
N GLU A 17 -4.14 -2.10 13.52
CA GLU A 17 -2.77 -1.89 13.99
C GLU A 17 -2.46 -0.39 14.13
N ILE A 18 -2.88 0.45 13.19
CA ILE A 18 -2.68 1.90 13.27
C ILE A 18 -3.52 2.53 14.37
N VAL A 19 -4.79 2.15 14.53
CA VAL A 19 -5.70 2.77 15.51
C VAL A 19 -5.29 2.44 16.95
N ASN A 20 -4.90 1.19 17.19
CA ASN A 20 -4.57 0.68 18.53
C ASN A 20 -3.13 0.99 18.96
N ALA A 21 -2.26 1.42 18.04
CA ALA A 21 -0.89 1.77 18.37
C ALA A 21 -0.81 3.08 19.17
N GLU A 22 0.09 3.10 20.17
CA GLU A 22 0.51 4.32 20.86
C GLU A 22 1.25 5.26 19.89
N ASP A 23 2.22 4.71 19.15
CA ASP A 23 2.90 5.41 18.05
C ASP A 23 2.34 4.99 16.68
N ARG A 24 1.25 5.67 16.29
CA ARG A 24 0.60 5.47 14.99
C ARG A 24 1.51 5.85 13.82
N GLY A 25 2.37 6.85 14.02
CA GLY A 25 3.28 7.36 13.00
C GLY A 25 4.31 6.31 12.60
N ALA A 26 4.89 5.63 13.59
CA ALA A 26 5.81 4.52 13.37
C ALA A 26 5.17 3.36 12.59
N ILE A 27 3.92 2.98 12.89
CA ILE A 27 3.21 1.91 12.15
C ILE A 27 2.99 2.32 10.68
N ILE A 28 2.55 3.56 10.44
CA ILE A 28 2.36 4.08 9.07
C ILE A 28 3.69 4.08 8.30
N GLN A 29 4.77 4.53 8.93
CA GLN A 29 6.11 4.50 8.34
C GLN A 29 6.54 3.07 8.00
N ALA A 30 6.37 2.12 8.91
CA ALA A 30 6.75 0.73 8.71
C ALA A 30 6.00 0.11 7.51
N TYR A 31 4.70 0.37 7.39
CA TYR A 31 3.94 -0.07 6.23
C TYR A 31 4.41 0.60 4.93
N ARG A 32 4.66 1.91 4.94
CA ARG A 32 5.21 2.62 3.77
C ARG A 32 6.53 2.00 3.31
N GLU A 33 7.42 1.69 4.22
CA GLU A 33 8.71 1.08 3.92
C GLU A 33 8.57 -0.37 3.43
N LYS A 34 7.65 -1.15 4.02
CA LYS A 34 7.31 -2.50 3.52
C LYS A 34 6.77 -2.46 2.09
N MET A 35 6.04 -1.40 1.74
CA MET A 35 5.56 -1.15 0.38
C MET A 35 6.69 -0.77 -0.61
N ASP A 36 7.89 -0.44 -0.13
CA ASP A 36 9.02 0.14 -0.87
C ASP A 36 8.64 1.49 -1.51
N LEU A 37 7.98 2.36 -0.71
CA LEU A 37 7.60 3.71 -1.08
C LEU A 37 8.42 4.76 -0.30
N THR A 38 8.81 5.84 -0.97
CA THR A 38 9.25 7.06 -0.30
C THR A 38 8.05 7.87 0.19
N GLN A 39 8.27 8.82 1.11
CA GLN A 39 7.22 9.75 1.53
C GLN A 39 6.65 10.55 0.36
N GLU A 40 7.48 10.89 -0.63
CA GLU A 40 7.09 11.61 -1.85
C GLU A 40 6.18 10.76 -2.76
N GLN A 41 6.45 9.46 -2.86
CA GLN A 41 5.58 8.55 -3.62
C GLN A 41 4.24 8.37 -2.89
N LEU A 42 4.26 8.15 -1.58
CA LEU A 42 3.04 8.03 -0.79
C LEU A 42 2.21 9.32 -0.85
N SER A 43 2.85 10.49 -0.80
CA SER A 43 2.14 11.77 -0.85
C SER A 43 1.40 11.97 -2.17
N ARG A 44 1.99 11.55 -3.30
CA ARG A 44 1.31 11.56 -4.62
C ARG A 44 0.11 10.63 -4.63
N ILE A 45 0.27 9.40 -4.13
CA ILE A 45 -0.82 8.39 -4.07
C ILE A 45 -1.96 8.86 -3.16
N MET A 46 -1.65 9.48 -2.03
CA MET A 46 -2.65 9.97 -1.08
C MET A 46 -3.17 11.38 -1.41
N ARG A 47 -2.63 12.03 -2.44
CA ARG A 47 -2.91 13.43 -2.81
C ARG A 47 -2.70 14.41 -1.65
N LEU A 48 -1.65 14.17 -0.87
CA LEU A 48 -1.23 15.00 0.25
C LEU A 48 0.09 15.68 -0.05
N ARG A 49 0.43 16.72 0.72
CA ARG A 49 1.79 17.26 0.70
C ARG A 49 2.74 16.23 1.33
N ARG A 50 3.96 16.08 0.79
CA ARG A 50 5.01 15.24 1.40
C ARG A 50 5.22 15.58 2.88
N GLU A 51 5.17 16.87 3.20
CA GLU A 51 5.27 17.36 4.58
C GLU A 51 4.17 16.82 5.49
N THR A 52 2.94 16.64 4.98
CA THR A 52 1.85 16.02 5.73
C THR A 52 2.18 14.56 6.09
N ILE A 53 2.72 13.80 5.14
CA ILE A 53 3.17 12.41 5.39
C ILE A 53 4.25 12.40 6.47
N SER A 54 5.27 13.25 6.33
CA SER A 54 6.35 13.38 7.31
C SER A 54 5.82 13.71 8.71
N ARG A 55 4.93 14.70 8.83
CA ARG A 55 4.38 15.09 10.14
C ARG A 55 3.53 13.99 10.78
N ILE A 56 2.82 13.19 9.98
CA ILE A 56 2.08 12.03 10.48
C ILE A 56 3.03 10.94 10.97
N GLU A 57 4.03 10.57 10.17
CA GLU A 57 5.01 9.52 10.51
C GLU A 57 5.80 9.84 11.78
N HIS A 58 6.06 11.12 12.06
CA HIS A 58 6.78 11.57 13.26
C HIS A 58 5.86 12.03 14.42
N GLY A 59 4.57 11.66 14.38
CA GLY A 59 3.61 11.94 15.46
C GLY A 59 3.26 13.42 15.66
N LYS A 60 3.68 14.32 14.75
CA LYS A 60 3.38 15.76 14.80
C LYS A 60 1.97 16.09 14.35
N VAL A 61 1.31 15.16 13.64
CA VAL A 61 -0.09 15.25 13.21
C VAL A 61 -0.72 13.88 13.43
N THR A 62 -1.88 13.85 14.10
CA THR A 62 -2.66 12.62 14.23
C THR A 62 -3.34 12.29 12.90
N PRO A 63 -3.19 11.05 12.36
CA PRO A 63 -3.88 10.66 11.15
C PRO A 63 -5.39 10.61 11.37
N THR A 64 -6.16 11.09 10.40
CA THR A 64 -7.63 11.03 10.45
C THR A 64 -8.13 9.62 10.13
N LEU A 65 -9.37 9.28 10.50
CA LEU A 65 -9.98 8.00 10.10
C LEU A 65 -10.01 7.83 8.57
N ALA A 66 -10.27 8.91 7.83
CA ALA A 66 -10.22 8.91 6.37
C ALA A 66 -8.81 8.60 5.83
N PHE A 67 -7.77 9.16 6.45
CA PHE A 67 -6.38 8.82 6.12
C PHE A 67 -6.13 7.32 6.34
N ILE A 68 -6.50 6.81 7.52
CA ILE A 68 -6.24 5.41 7.91
C ILE A 68 -6.97 4.45 6.96
N HIS A 69 -8.23 4.73 6.63
CA HIS A 69 -9.02 3.92 5.71
C HIS A 69 -8.34 3.84 4.33
N THR A 70 -8.01 5.00 3.73
CA THR A 70 -7.37 5.06 2.42
C THR A 70 -5.98 4.43 2.43
N PHE A 71 -5.17 4.70 3.46
CA PHE A 71 -3.84 4.12 3.61
C PHE A 71 -3.89 2.59 3.71
N SER A 72 -4.83 2.06 4.50
CA SER A 72 -5.01 0.61 4.67
C SER A 72 -5.44 -0.06 3.37
N GLY A 73 -6.30 0.62 2.60
CA GLY A 73 -6.68 0.18 1.25
C GLY A 73 -5.50 0.15 0.29
N ILE A 74 -4.68 1.20 0.25
CA ILE A 74 -3.47 1.27 -0.58
C ILE A 74 -2.48 0.15 -0.21
N ALA A 75 -2.21 -0.02 1.09
CA ALA A 75 -1.30 -1.04 1.58
C ALA A 75 -1.75 -2.45 1.20
N THR A 76 -3.04 -2.72 1.34
CA THR A 76 -3.66 -3.99 0.94
C THR A 76 -3.60 -4.20 -0.57
N LEU A 77 -3.92 -3.17 -1.36
CA LEU A 77 -3.90 -3.25 -2.82
C LEU A 77 -2.49 -3.55 -3.34
N MET A 78 -1.46 -2.90 -2.79
CA MET A 78 -0.07 -3.16 -3.15
C MET A 78 0.37 -4.59 -2.81
N GLU A 79 -0.03 -5.12 -1.65
CA GLU A 79 0.24 -6.49 -1.27
C GLU A 79 -0.47 -7.47 -2.23
N ALA A 80 -1.73 -7.21 -2.56
CA ALA A 80 -2.52 -8.02 -3.48
C ALA A 80 -1.89 -8.15 -4.86
N VAL A 81 -1.41 -7.05 -5.44
CA VAL A 81 -0.70 -7.07 -6.72
C VAL A 81 0.56 -7.93 -6.64
N LYS A 82 1.35 -7.80 -5.55
CA LYS A 82 2.56 -8.60 -5.34
C LYS A 82 2.24 -10.08 -5.18
N SER A 83 1.21 -10.44 -4.41
CA SER A 83 0.77 -11.82 -4.22
C SER A 83 0.28 -12.47 -5.52
N TYR A 84 -0.48 -11.74 -6.35
CA TYR A 84 -0.93 -12.28 -7.63
C TYR A 84 0.26 -12.51 -8.56
N ARG A 85 1.19 -11.55 -8.61
CA ARG A 85 2.38 -11.66 -9.43
C ARG A 85 3.30 -12.81 -8.97
N SER A 86 3.44 -13.05 -7.67
CA SER A 86 4.24 -14.17 -7.15
C SER A 86 3.64 -15.53 -7.45
N MET A 87 2.31 -15.63 -7.55
CA MET A 87 1.59 -16.82 -8.02
C MET A 87 1.64 -17.02 -9.54
N ASN A 88 2.47 -16.23 -10.25
CA ASN A 88 2.56 -16.21 -11.71
C ASN A 88 1.22 -15.96 -12.42
N ARG A 89 0.27 -15.30 -11.75
CA ARG A 89 -1.01 -14.88 -12.35
C ARG A 89 -0.82 -13.59 -13.13
N ALA A 90 -1.60 -13.43 -14.19
CA ALA A 90 -1.71 -12.16 -14.88
C ALA A 90 -2.30 -11.11 -13.93
N VAL A 91 -1.74 -9.89 -13.97
CA VAL A 91 -2.29 -8.75 -13.23
C VAL A 91 -3.27 -8.03 -14.15
N GLU A 92 -4.56 -8.26 -13.91
CA GLU A 92 -5.64 -7.65 -14.67
C GLU A 92 -6.04 -6.31 -14.04
N TYR A 93 -5.73 -5.20 -14.71
CA TYR A 93 -5.98 -3.85 -14.17
C TYR A 93 -7.45 -3.61 -13.80
N LEU A 94 -8.40 -4.10 -14.62
CA LEU A 94 -9.83 -3.95 -14.34
C LEU A 94 -10.25 -4.61 -13.03
N TYR A 95 -9.65 -5.76 -12.69
CA TYR A 95 -9.90 -6.44 -11.43
C TYR A 95 -9.40 -5.59 -10.25
N PHE A 96 -8.17 -5.08 -10.34
CA PHE A 96 -7.60 -4.25 -9.28
C PHE A 96 -8.28 -2.88 -9.13
N ILE A 97 -8.83 -2.30 -10.21
CA ILE A 97 -9.67 -1.09 -10.14
C ILE A 97 -10.93 -1.35 -9.31
N ARG A 98 -11.61 -2.47 -9.55
CA ARG A 98 -12.82 -2.85 -8.78
C ARG A 98 -12.50 -3.07 -7.31
N ILE A 99 -11.42 -3.79 -7.02
CA ILE A 99 -10.96 -4.02 -5.65
C ILE A 99 -10.56 -2.71 -4.97
N GLY A 100 -9.81 -1.86 -5.66
CA GLY A 100 -9.37 -0.57 -5.14
C GLY A 100 -10.55 0.27 -4.66
N ALA A 101 -11.64 0.31 -5.43
CA ALA A 101 -12.87 0.99 -5.03
C ALA A 101 -13.49 0.40 -3.74
N GLU A 102 -13.52 -0.92 -3.60
CA GLU A 102 -14.03 -1.59 -2.38
C GLU A 102 -13.12 -1.37 -1.16
N LEU A 103 -11.82 -1.17 -1.39
CA LEU A 103 -10.82 -0.86 -0.36
C LEU A 103 -10.73 0.64 -0.02
N GLY A 104 -11.56 1.50 -0.63
CA GLY A 104 -11.52 2.94 -0.40
C GLY A 104 -10.33 3.67 -1.01
N VAL A 105 -9.67 3.06 -2.01
CA VAL A 105 -8.58 3.68 -2.76
C VAL A 105 -9.16 4.63 -3.81
N PRO A 106 -8.62 5.85 -3.97
CA PRO A 106 -9.02 6.75 -5.05
C PRO A 106 -8.84 6.08 -6.42
N GLN A 107 -9.92 6.01 -7.20
CA GLN A 107 -9.94 5.25 -8.45
C GLN A 107 -8.88 5.73 -9.46
N GLU A 108 -8.65 7.04 -9.51
CA GLU A 108 -7.64 7.67 -10.37
C GLU A 108 -6.21 7.21 -10.05
N ASN A 109 -5.97 6.67 -8.86
CA ASN A 109 -4.64 6.26 -8.40
C ASN A 109 -4.43 4.74 -8.44
N VAL A 110 -5.47 3.94 -8.70
CA VAL A 110 -5.34 2.47 -8.67
C VAL A 110 -4.28 2.00 -9.68
N VAL A 111 -4.31 2.51 -10.91
CA VAL A 111 -3.35 2.12 -11.96
C VAL A 111 -1.92 2.41 -11.53
N SER A 112 -1.65 3.61 -11.01
CA SER A 112 -0.30 3.98 -10.57
C SER A 112 0.18 3.17 -9.35
N ILE A 113 -0.74 2.78 -8.45
CA ILE A 113 -0.45 1.88 -7.33
C ILE A 113 -0.08 0.48 -7.84
N VAL A 114 -0.83 -0.05 -8.80
CA VAL A 114 -0.57 -1.37 -9.42
C VAL A 114 0.79 -1.36 -10.11
N ASP A 115 1.08 -0.35 -10.93
CA ASP A 115 2.35 -0.21 -11.62
C ASP A 115 3.53 -0.14 -10.63
N THR A 116 3.37 0.67 -9.58
CA THR A 116 4.40 0.81 -8.54
C THR A 116 4.65 -0.51 -7.82
N ALA A 117 3.59 -1.24 -7.47
CA ALA A 117 3.72 -2.54 -6.82
C ALA A 117 4.43 -3.58 -7.70
N LEU A 118 4.10 -3.61 -9.00
CA LEU A 118 4.76 -4.47 -10.00
C LEU A 118 6.24 -4.11 -10.16
N MET A 119 6.56 -2.82 -10.34
CA MET A 119 7.94 -2.35 -10.46
C MET A 119 8.77 -2.72 -9.23
N ASN A 120 8.22 -2.52 -8.04
CA ASN A 120 8.88 -2.85 -6.77
C ASN A 120 9.11 -4.36 -6.65
N TYR A 121 8.14 -5.19 -7.06
CA TYR A 121 8.29 -6.64 -7.09
C TYR A 121 9.42 -7.09 -8.04
N GLU A 122 9.40 -6.63 -9.29
CA GLU A 122 10.41 -7.01 -10.29
C GLU A 122 11.81 -6.49 -9.94
N LYS A 123 11.91 -5.32 -9.29
CA LYS A 123 13.17 -4.81 -8.74
C LYS A 123 13.73 -5.71 -7.65
N LYS A 124 12.89 -6.14 -6.69
CA LYS A 124 13.29 -7.04 -5.61
C LYS A 124 13.68 -8.42 -6.16
N ARG A 125 12.89 -8.98 -7.08
CA ARG A 125 13.17 -10.25 -7.75
C ARG A 125 14.50 -10.25 -8.50
N ARG A 126 14.78 -9.21 -9.30
CA ARG A 126 16.07 -9.06 -10.02
C ARG A 126 17.28 -8.94 -9.09
N LYS A 127 17.13 -8.33 -7.91
CA LYS A 127 18.19 -8.28 -6.91
C LYS A 127 18.46 -9.66 -6.30
N ALA A 128 17.42 -10.42 -5.99
CA ALA A 128 17.54 -11.77 -5.43
C ALA A 128 18.21 -12.73 -6.42
N ILE A 129 17.80 -12.71 -7.70
CA ILE A 129 18.41 -13.55 -8.74
C ILE A 129 19.92 -13.26 -8.87
N ARG A 130 20.31 -11.98 -9.00
CA ARG A 130 21.73 -11.59 -9.08
C ARG A 130 22.55 -11.92 -7.84
N PHE A 131 21.91 -12.07 -6.68
CA PHE A 131 22.59 -12.50 -5.46
C PHE A 131 22.86 -14.01 -5.48
N LEU A 132 21.95 -14.80 -6.04
CA LEU A 132 22.09 -16.26 -6.18
C LEU A 132 23.06 -16.66 -7.31
N GLU A 133 23.31 -15.79 -8.26
CA GLU A 133 24.26 -15.99 -9.37
C GLU A 133 25.73 -15.69 -8.99
N ARG A 134 26.00 -15.27 -7.75
CA ARG A 134 27.35 -14.98 -7.22
C ARG A 134 27.85 -16.13 -6.37
#